data_AF-A0A382KNV2-F1
#
_entry.id   AF-A0A382KNV2-F1
#
_cell.length_a   1.000
_cell.length_b   1.000
_cell.length_c   1.000
_cell.angle_alpha   90.00
_cell.angle_beta   90.00
_cell.angle_gamma   90.00
#
_symmetry.space_group_name_H-M   'P 1'
#
loop_
_entity.id
_entity.type
_entity.pdbx_description
1 polymer ?
#
loop_
_entity_poly.entity_id
_entity_poly.type
_entity_poly.pdbx_seq_one_letter_code
_entity_poly.pdbx_strand_id
1 'polypeptide(L)'
;MEKCFVMFSGGIESVALLHWLTESDHEIVAAVHSVFEHPACASREVNANIPQITDHYKVPLLIHKQSTYDQNFGEREDGFHSSKHWVLAACQLATRYPDVKNFFWGVNSGDHEYGVGGDY
;
A
#
# COMPACT_ATOMS: atom_id res chain seq x y z
N MET A 1 1.90 18.80 -15.36
CA MET A 1 2.15 18.00 -14.15
C MET A 1 1.46 16.67 -14.37
N GLU A 2 2.18 15.57 -14.29
CA GLU A 2 1.58 14.24 -14.52
C GLU A 2 0.94 13.74 -13.23
N LYS A 3 -0.30 13.25 -13.32
CA LYS A 3 -1.03 12.74 -12.15
C LYS A 3 -0.49 11.38 -11.74
N CYS A 4 -0.37 11.15 -10.44
CA CYS A 4 0.05 9.86 -9.92
C CYS A 4 -0.68 9.42 -8.65
N PHE A 5 -0.70 8.11 -8.43
CA PHE A 5 -0.92 7.51 -7.12
C PHE A 5 0.40 7.01 -6.54
N VAL A 6 0.52 7.04 -5.21
CA VAL A 6 1.60 6.38 -4.48
C VAL A 6 1.04 5.31 -3.56
N MET A 7 1.45 4.06 -3.77
CA MET A 7 1.14 2.96 -2.89
C MET A 7 1.95 3.13 -1.60
N PHE A 8 1.26 3.32 -0.46
CA PHE A 8 1.83 3.87 0.75
C PHE A 8 1.56 2.98 1.98
N SER A 9 2.60 2.37 2.54
CA SER A 9 2.52 1.50 3.73
C SER A 9 2.76 2.25 5.04
N GLY A 10 3.38 3.43 5.01
CA GLY A 10 3.90 4.12 6.19
C GLY A 10 5.28 3.64 6.64
N GLY A 11 5.88 2.65 5.96
CA GLY A 11 7.27 2.23 6.16
C GLY A 11 8.25 3.21 5.54
N ILE A 12 9.52 3.18 5.98
CA ILE A 12 10.55 4.17 5.60
C ILE A 12 10.72 4.34 4.08
N GLU A 13 10.65 3.24 3.32
CA GLU A 13 10.75 3.25 1.86
C GLU A 13 9.57 4.01 1.22
N SER A 14 8.35 3.75 1.69
CA SER A 14 7.14 4.44 1.23
C SER A 14 7.15 5.93 1.57
N VAL A 15 7.73 6.30 2.71
CA VAL A 15 7.85 7.69 3.17
C VAL A 15 8.88 8.45 2.36
N ALA A 16 10.04 7.84 2.10
CA ALA A 16 11.06 8.42 1.23
C ALA A 16 10.54 8.65 -0.19
N LEU A 17 9.78 7.68 -0.73
CA LEU A 17 9.12 7.81 -2.03
C LEU A 17 8.08 8.93 -2.04
N LEU A 18 7.23 9.01 -1.01
CA LEU A 18 6.26 10.09 -0.86
C LEU A 18 6.96 11.45 -0.84
N HIS A 19 8.02 11.59 -0.05
CA HIS A 19 8.80 12.82 0.02
C HIS A 19 9.39 13.21 -1.34
N TRP A 20 10.04 12.27 -2.03
CA TRP A 20 10.58 12.54 -3.37
C TRP A 20 9.48 12.97 -4.35
N LEU A 21 8.29 12.36 -4.30
CA LEU A 21 7.17 12.75 -5.15
C LEU A 21 6.69 14.17 -4.86
N THR A 22 6.69 14.61 -3.58
CA THR A 22 6.30 15.98 -3.21
C THR A 22 7.27 17.05 -3.72
N GLU A 23 8.51 16.67 -4.04
CA GLU A 23 9.52 17.57 -4.62
C GLU A 23 9.64 17.42 -6.16
N SER A 24 8.86 16.52 -6.76
CA SER A 24 8.89 16.22 -8.19
C SER A 24 7.80 16.96 -8.99
N ASP A 25 7.85 16.86 -10.32
CA ASP A 25 6.83 17.41 -11.24
C ASP A 25 5.54 16.55 -11.33
N HIS A 26 5.22 15.80 -10.27
CA HIS A 26 4.04 14.93 -10.20
C HIS A 26 2.93 15.55 -9.35
N GLU A 27 1.70 15.44 -9.82
CA GLU A 27 0.51 15.78 -9.04
C GLU A 27 0.04 14.51 -8.31
N ILE A 28 0.31 14.44 -7.01
CA ILE A 28 -0.12 13.29 -6.19
C ILE A 28 -1.63 13.36 -5.98
N VAL A 29 -2.37 12.50 -6.68
CA VAL A 29 -3.83 12.38 -6.55
C VAL A 29 -4.19 11.85 -5.15
N ALA A 30 -3.49 10.81 -4.72
CA ALA A 30 -3.58 10.29 -3.36
C ALA A 30 -2.38 9.38 -3.01
N ALA A 31 -2.03 9.36 -1.73
CA ALA A 31 -1.38 8.23 -1.10
C ALA A 31 -2.42 7.14 -0.82
N VAL A 32 -2.12 5.90 -1.22
CA VAL A 32 -3.05 4.78 -1.20
C VAL A 32 -2.58 3.76 -0.20
N HIS A 33 -3.35 3.56 0.87
CA HIS A 33 -3.11 2.52 1.85
C HIS A 33 -4.11 1.37 1.67
N SER A 34 -3.63 0.15 1.51
CA SER A 34 -4.48 -1.05 1.38
C SER A 34 -4.54 -1.77 2.72
N VAL A 35 -5.75 -1.92 3.26
CA VAL A 35 -6.02 -2.66 4.49
C VAL A 35 -6.54 -4.04 4.11
N PHE A 36 -5.93 -5.07 4.68
CA PHE A 36 -6.36 -6.45 4.50
C PHE A 36 -6.50 -7.15 5.84
N GLU A 37 -7.73 -7.42 6.25
CA GLU A 37 -8.10 -7.89 7.59
C GLU A 37 -7.69 -9.36 7.87
N HIS A 38 -6.41 -9.69 7.74
CA HIS A 38 -5.87 -11.02 7.99
C HIS A 38 -4.90 -11.02 9.18
N PRO A 39 -4.96 -12.00 10.09
CA PRO A 39 -4.14 -12.01 11.31
C PRO A 39 -2.63 -11.89 11.06
N ALA A 40 -2.13 -12.54 9.99
CA ALA A 40 -0.72 -12.53 9.58
C ALA A 40 -0.30 -11.27 8.77
N CYS A 41 -1.23 -10.35 8.48
CA CYS A 41 -0.93 -9.16 7.69
C CYS A 41 -0.61 -7.96 8.60
N ALA A 42 0.56 -7.36 8.41
CA ALA A 42 0.94 -6.14 9.15
C ALA A 42 0.05 -4.93 8.83
N SER A 43 -0.56 -4.90 7.64
CA SER A 43 -1.54 -3.89 7.20
C SER A 43 -3.00 -4.33 7.42
N ARG A 44 -3.26 -5.13 8.47
CA ARG A 44 -4.63 -5.48 8.88
C ARG A 44 -5.41 -4.31 9.48
N GLU A 45 -4.71 -3.30 9.96
CA GLU A 45 -5.25 -2.07 10.50
C GLU A 45 -4.42 -0.89 10.00
N VAL A 46 -5.03 0.30 9.97
CA VAL A 46 -4.31 1.52 9.61
C VAL A 46 -3.50 1.97 10.80
N ASN A 47 -2.17 1.90 10.69
CA ASN A 47 -1.27 2.47 11.68
C ASN A 47 -1.44 4.00 11.75
N ALA A 48 -1.44 4.57 12.96
CA ALA A 48 -1.62 6.00 13.20
C ALA A 48 -0.57 6.89 12.49
N ASN A 49 0.62 6.35 12.18
CA ASN A 49 1.63 7.10 11.44
C ASN A 49 1.21 7.42 10.00
N ILE A 50 0.40 6.58 9.35
CA ILE A 50 -0.04 6.75 7.97
C ILE A 50 -0.78 8.08 7.78
N PRO A 51 -1.89 8.36 8.50
CA PRO A 51 -2.59 9.65 8.39
C PRO A 51 -1.70 10.81 8.83
N GLN A 52 -0.89 10.66 9.88
CA GLN A 52 0.01 11.71 10.36
C GLN A 52 1.01 12.15 9.28
N ILE A 53 1.57 11.19 8.53
CA ILE A 53 2.54 11.46 7.48
C ILE A 53 1.83 12.11 6.27
N THR A 54 0.68 11.60 5.84
CA THR A 54 -0.06 12.19 4.73
C THR A 54 -0.55 13.60 5.04
N ASP A 55 -0.95 13.86 6.30
CA ASP A 55 -1.34 15.19 6.77
C ASP A 55 -0.13 16.15 6.78
N HIS A 56 1.04 15.68 7.23
CA HIS A 56 2.29 16.45 7.19
C HIS A 56 2.63 16.92 5.78
N TYR A 57 2.55 16.02 4.79
CA TYR A 57 2.82 16.32 3.39
C TYR A 57 1.63 16.95 2.65
N LYS A 58 0.48 17.12 3.31
CA LYS A 58 -0.78 17.62 2.72
C LYS A 58 -1.22 16.81 1.49
N VAL A 59 -0.98 15.50 1.52
CA VAL A 59 -1.34 14.57 0.45
C VAL A 59 -2.65 13.87 0.81
N PRO A 60 -3.64 13.79 -0.10
CA PRO A 60 -4.86 13.04 0.17
C PRO A 60 -4.57 11.56 0.48
N LEU A 61 -5.20 11.03 1.53
CA LEU A 61 -5.10 9.62 1.88
C LEU A 61 -6.35 8.87 1.39
N LEU A 62 -6.14 7.83 0.58
CA LEU A 62 -7.17 6.89 0.17
C LEU A 62 -6.92 5.55 0.87
N ILE A 63 -7.87 5.14 1.71
CA ILE A 63 -7.83 3.83 2.38
C ILE A 63 -8.67 2.86 1.56
N HIS A 64 -8.02 1.87 0.98
CA HIS A 64 -8.66 0.77 0.28
C HIS A 64 -8.80 -0.42 1.23
N LYS A 65 -10.02 -0.71 1.69
CA LYS A 65 -10.28 -1.86 2.56
C LYS A 65 -10.70 -3.06 1.73
N GLN A 66 -9.98 -4.16 1.90
CA GLN A 66 -10.40 -5.47 1.41
C GLN A 66 -10.95 -6.25 2.60
N SER A 67 -12.24 -6.59 2.52
CA SER A 67 -12.79 -7.63 3.40
C SER A 67 -11.95 -8.89 3.22
N THR A 68 -11.69 -9.62 4.31
CA THR A 68 -11.18 -11.00 4.25
C THR A 68 -11.83 -11.69 3.07
N TYR A 69 -11.03 -12.14 2.12
CA TYR A 69 -11.60 -12.87 1.00
C TYR A 69 -12.38 -14.03 1.62
N ASP A 70 -13.69 -14.05 1.41
CA ASP A 70 -14.56 -15.18 1.76
C ASP A 70 -14.28 -16.40 0.85
N GLN A 71 -13.12 -16.36 0.17
CA GLN A 71 -12.63 -17.35 -0.75
C GLN A 71 -11.40 -17.97 -0.11
N ASN A 72 -11.56 -19.21 0.35
CA ASN A 72 -10.46 -20.14 0.46
C ASN A 72 -9.75 -20.19 -0.89
N PHE A 73 -8.69 -19.39 -1.09
CA PHE A 73 -7.88 -19.39 -2.31
C PHE A 73 -7.08 -20.68 -2.54
N GLY A 74 -7.41 -21.76 -1.81
CA GLY A 74 -6.60 -22.98 -1.75
C GLY A 74 -5.22 -22.75 -1.13
N GLU A 75 -5.00 -21.57 -0.55
CA GLU A 75 -3.79 -21.25 0.19
C GLU A 75 -3.87 -21.94 1.54
N ARG A 76 -2.97 -22.90 1.75
CA ARG A 76 -2.62 -23.35 3.10
C ARG A 76 -2.19 -22.11 3.90
N GLU A 77 -2.39 -22.13 5.22
CA GLU A 77 -2.14 -21.00 6.14
C GLU A 77 -0.69 -20.44 6.07
N ASP A 78 0.21 -21.09 5.33
CA ASP A 78 1.63 -20.85 5.12
C ASP A 78 1.95 -20.02 3.85
N GLY A 79 0.96 -19.58 3.05
CA GLY A 79 1.19 -19.02 1.70
C GLY A 79 0.68 -17.60 1.41
N PHE A 80 0.44 -16.75 2.42
CA PHE A 80 -0.13 -15.42 2.19
C PHE A 80 0.90 -14.43 1.60
N HIS A 81 0.91 -14.28 0.27
CA HIS A 81 1.71 -13.23 -0.35
C HIS A 81 1.07 -11.85 -0.14
N SER A 82 1.50 -11.17 0.91
CA SER A 82 1.05 -9.84 1.35
C SER A 82 1.03 -8.76 0.27
N SER A 83 1.76 -8.87 -0.84
CA SER A 83 1.62 -7.90 -1.95
C SER A 83 0.29 -7.96 -2.71
N LYS A 84 -0.47 -9.07 -2.65
CA LYS A 84 -1.68 -9.28 -3.46
C LYS A 84 -2.76 -8.22 -3.22
N HIS A 85 -3.00 -7.86 -1.97
CA HIS A 85 -4.02 -6.85 -1.64
C HIS A 85 -3.63 -5.44 -2.11
N TRP A 86 -2.32 -5.15 -2.24
CA TRP A 86 -1.82 -3.90 -2.83
C TRP A 86 -2.02 -3.85 -4.33
N VAL A 87 -1.76 -4.96 -5.04
CA VAL A 87 -2.00 -5.06 -6.49
C VAL A 87 -3.48 -4.86 -6.81
N LEU A 88 -4.37 -5.52 -6.06
CA LEU A 88 -5.82 -5.33 -6.26
C LEU A 88 -6.26 -3.89 -5.99
N ALA A 89 -5.70 -3.23 -4.97
CA ALA A 89 -5.97 -1.81 -4.72
C ALA A 89 -5.55 -0.95 -5.94
N ALA A 90 -4.37 -1.21 -6.50
CA ALA A 90 -3.90 -0.52 -7.71
C ALA A 90 -4.81 -0.80 -8.93
N CYS A 91 -5.24 -2.04 -9.15
CA CYS A 91 -6.16 -2.40 -10.25
C CYS A 91 -7.50 -1.68 -10.13
N GLN A 92 -8.07 -1.60 -8.93
CA GLN A 92 -9.32 -0.89 -8.70
C GLN A 92 -9.18 0.62 -8.98
N LEU A 93 -8.05 1.21 -8.56
CA LEU A 93 -7.75 2.60 -8.87
C LEU A 93 -7.58 2.84 -10.36
N ALA A 94 -6.86 1.97 -11.06
CA ALA A 94 -6.69 2.07 -12.51
C ALA A 94 -8.03 2.02 -13.27
N THR A 95 -9.02 1.28 -12.75
CA THR A 95 -10.37 1.21 -13.33
C THR A 95 -11.18 2.46 -13.01
N ARG A 96 -11.05 3.00 -11.79
CA ARG A 96 -11.82 4.17 -11.33
C ARG A 96 -11.25 5.51 -11.81
N TYR A 97 -9.95 5.57 -12.04
CA TYR A 97 -9.21 6.77 -12.44
C TYR A 97 -8.38 6.47 -13.70
N PRO A 98 -9.04 6.18 -14.84
CA PRO A 98 -8.36 5.75 -16.05
C PRO A 98 -7.40 6.80 -16.63
N ASP A 99 -7.56 8.08 -16.28
CA ASP A 99 -6.70 9.18 -16.73
C ASP A 99 -5.38 9.28 -15.94
N VAL A 100 -5.26 8.59 -14.80
CA VAL A 100 -4.02 8.56 -14.01
C VAL A 100 -3.19 7.38 -14.47
N LYS A 101 -2.01 7.64 -15.05
CA LYS A 101 -1.14 6.59 -15.64
C LYS A 101 0.01 6.18 -14.73
N ASN A 102 0.40 7.04 -13.81
CA ASN A 102 1.56 6.82 -12.96
C ASN A 102 1.15 6.23 -11.61
N PHE A 103 1.71 5.05 -11.30
CA PHE A 103 1.53 4.35 -10.03
C PHE A 103 2.91 4.07 -9.44
N PHE A 104 3.24 4.74 -8.35
CA PHE A 104 4.51 4.58 -7.67
C PHE A 104 4.39 3.57 -6.53
N TRP A 105 5.34 2.64 -6.46
CA TRP A 105 5.28 1.49 -5.57
C TRP A 105 6.21 1.68 -4.36
N GLY A 106 5.64 2.06 -3.22
CA GLY A 106 6.37 2.21 -1.95
C GLY A 106 6.09 1.11 -0.94
N VAL A 107 5.29 0.09 -1.29
CA VAL A 107 4.81 -0.92 -0.34
C VAL A 107 5.65 -2.19 -0.45
N ASN A 108 6.08 -2.72 0.69
CA ASN A 108 6.76 -4.01 0.73
C ASN A 108 5.73 -5.13 0.86
N SER A 109 6.07 -6.35 0.44
CA SER A 109 5.33 -7.55 0.83
C SER A 109 5.48 -7.69 2.34
N GLY A 110 4.51 -7.17 3.10
CA GLY A 110 4.37 -7.33 4.54
C GLY A 110 4.12 -8.77 4.99
N ASP A 111 4.96 -9.71 4.55
CA ASP A 111 5.15 -10.97 5.24
C ASP A 111 5.90 -10.66 6.54
N HIS A 112 5.32 -11.06 7.66
CA HIS A 112 6.03 -11.08 8.94
C HIS A 112 7.28 -11.98 8.88
N GLU A 113 7.40 -12.86 7.88
CA GLU A 113 8.44 -13.89 7.79
C GLU A 113 9.39 -13.82 6.59
N TYR A 114 9.30 -12.82 5.71
CA TYR A 114 10.39 -12.59 4.73
C TYR A 114 11.55 -11.87 5.43
N GLY A 115 12.26 -12.61 6.29
CA GLY A 115 13.41 -12.13 7.06
C GLY A 115 13.72 -12.87 8.37
N VAL A 116 12.88 -13.83 8.81
CA VAL A 116 13.14 -14.64 10.02
C VAL A 116 13.61 -16.06 9.68
N GLY A 117 13.79 -16.35 8.40
CA GLY A 117 14.53 -17.52 7.91
C GLY A 117 16.02 -17.21 7.78
N GLY A 118 16.72 -17.11 8.91
CA GLY A 118 18.16 -16.95 8.96
C GLY A 118 18.63 -17.05 10.39
N ASP A 119 19.16 -18.22 10.74
CA ASP A 119 19.84 -18.51 11.99
C ASP A 119 20.74 -17.34 12.43
N TYR A 120 20.43 -16.75 13.58
CA TYR A 120 21.38 -16.09 14.47
C TYR A 120 21.40 -16.83 15.80
#